data_AF-A0A8H4AU96-F1
#
_entry.id   AF-A0A8H4AU96-F1
#
_cell.length_a   1.000
_cell.length_b   1.000
_cell.length_c   1.000
_cell.angle_alpha   90.00
_cell.angle_beta   90.00
_cell.angle_gamma   90.00
#
_symmetry.space_group_name_H-M   'P 1'
#
loop_
_entity.id
_entity.type
_entity.pdbx_description
1 polymer ?
#
loop_
_entity_poly.entity_id
_entity_poly.type
_entity_poly.pdbx_seq_one_letter_code
_entity_poly.pdbx_strand_id
1 'polypeptide(L)'
;MNAASELFESYEHDFDQISQSITTKINSTLPSQSGEIRKATLRATEREIEEAEEIIGQMELESVNLQPSTRTRLQAKMRLYKSNLEKLKRDFKNASANGSGPTDRDELLAGASGTDLDSAILDQRARLLNGTERLADSSKRLQESQRIALETETIGASVLDDIRRQREQILHTRNTLMEADSYIDKAQRTLKGMTRRMQTNRMLTASIIFILVALILFVLYVKLFW
;
A
#
# COMPACT_ATOMS: atom_id res chain seq x y z
N MET A 1 -7.57 -2.06 -17.51
CA MET A 1 -7.57 -2.30 -16.05
C MET A 1 -6.89 -3.65 -15.87
N ASN A 2 -5.78 -3.70 -15.15
CA ASN A 2 -4.87 -4.87 -15.14
C ASN A 2 -5.27 -5.81 -14.00
N ALA A 3 -5.38 -7.11 -14.25
CA ALA A 3 -5.71 -8.14 -13.25
C ALA A 3 -4.82 -8.10 -11.99
N ALA A 4 -3.56 -7.68 -12.13
CA ALA A 4 -2.64 -7.49 -11.00
C ALA A 4 -3.07 -6.37 -10.02
N SER A 5 -3.88 -5.40 -10.46
CA SER A 5 -4.46 -4.38 -9.59
C SER A 5 -5.65 -4.92 -8.79
N GLU A 6 -6.44 -5.82 -9.37
CA GLU A 6 -7.59 -6.45 -8.69
C GLU A 6 -7.11 -7.45 -7.64
N LEU A 7 -6.06 -8.22 -7.94
CA LEU A 7 -5.44 -9.12 -6.98
C LEU A 7 -4.87 -8.35 -5.77
N PHE A 8 -4.21 -7.22 -6.04
CA PHE A 8 -3.71 -6.35 -4.98
C PHE A 8 -4.83 -5.79 -4.11
N GLU A 9 -5.94 -5.35 -4.70
CA GLU A 9 -7.11 -4.85 -3.95
C GLU A 9 -7.75 -5.95 -3.09
N SER A 10 -7.77 -7.20 -3.57
CA SER A 10 -8.21 -8.35 -2.76
C SER A 10 -7.32 -8.56 -1.55
N TYR A 11 -5.99 -8.59 -1.74
CA TYR A 11 -5.04 -8.73 -0.64
C TYR A 11 -5.09 -7.56 0.35
N GLU A 12 -5.33 -6.34 -0.15
CA GLU A 12 -5.51 -5.15 0.69
C GLU A 12 -6.74 -5.29 1.60
N HIS A 13 -7.84 -5.83 1.06
CA HIS A 13 -9.05 -6.12 1.84
C HIS A 13 -8.82 -7.22 2.90
N ASP A 14 -8.18 -8.32 2.50
CA ASP A 14 -7.88 -9.45 3.39
C ASP A 14 -6.96 -9.00 4.55
N PHE A 15 -5.96 -8.17 4.26
CA PHE A 15 -5.06 -7.61 5.26
C PHE A 15 -5.79 -6.70 6.27
N ASP A 16 -6.71 -5.85 5.81
CA ASP A 16 -7.48 -4.97 6.70
C ASP A 16 -8.41 -5.79 7.60
N GLN A 17 -9.08 -6.81 7.06
CA GLN A 17 -9.94 -7.69 7.83
C GLN A 17 -9.17 -8.45 8.93
N ILE A 18 -8.01 -9.03 8.58
CA ILE A 18 -7.16 -9.73 9.55
C ILE A 18 -6.61 -8.74 10.60
N SER A 19 -6.16 -7.56 10.18
CA SER A 19 -5.67 -6.52 11.09
C SER A 19 -6.73 -6.08 12.11
N GLN A 20 -7.99 -5.93 11.68
CA GLN A 20 -9.11 -5.61 12.56
C GLN A 20 -9.47 -6.76 13.51
N SER A 21 -9.43 -8.01 13.02
CA SER A 21 -9.61 -9.21 13.84
C SER A 21 -8.56 -9.28 14.95
N ILE A 22 -7.27 -9.13 14.60
CA ILE A 22 -6.16 -9.13 15.55
C ILE A 22 -6.32 -7.99 16.57
N THR A 23 -6.62 -6.77 16.12
CA THR A 23 -6.81 -5.62 17.00
C THR A 23 -7.96 -5.84 17.99
N THR A 24 -9.06 -6.43 17.54
CA THR A 24 -10.22 -6.74 18.39
C THR A 24 -9.87 -7.82 19.41
N LYS A 25 -9.16 -8.87 18.99
CA LYS A 25 -8.71 -9.94 19.88
C LYS A 25 -7.73 -9.45 20.94
N ILE A 26 -6.78 -8.59 20.56
CA ILE A 26 -5.80 -7.98 21.48
C ILE A 26 -6.48 -7.07 22.50
N ASN A 27 -7.40 -6.21 22.08
CA ASN A 27 -7.96 -5.18 22.94
C ASN A 27 -9.18 -5.62 23.76
N SER A 28 -10.00 -6.55 23.25
CA SER A 28 -11.28 -6.91 23.88
C SER A 28 -11.33 -8.34 24.41
N THR A 29 -10.73 -9.29 23.68
CA THR A 29 -10.85 -10.72 23.97
C THR A 29 -9.77 -11.21 24.92
N LEU A 30 -8.53 -10.76 24.73
CA LEU A 30 -7.37 -11.09 25.55
C LEU A 30 -7.48 -10.61 27.02
N PRO A 31 -8.02 -9.41 27.32
CA PRO A 31 -8.20 -8.95 28.70
C PRO A 31 -9.37 -9.62 29.43
N SER A 32 -10.36 -10.14 28.70
CA SER A 32 -11.57 -10.76 29.26
C SER A 32 -11.44 -12.27 29.47
N GLN A 33 -10.37 -12.89 28.97
CA GLN A 33 -10.12 -14.33 29.08
C GLN A 33 -8.94 -14.61 30.02
N SER A 34 -9.07 -15.65 30.85
CA SER A 34 -8.03 -16.15 31.74
C SER A 34 -7.73 -17.63 31.49
N GLY A 35 -6.53 -18.08 31.86
CA GLY A 35 -6.12 -19.49 31.81
C GLY A 35 -5.97 -20.07 30.40
N GLU A 36 -6.47 -21.29 30.21
CA GLU A 36 -6.25 -22.09 29.00
C GLU A 36 -6.95 -21.52 27.74
N ILE A 37 -8.12 -20.89 27.91
CA ILE A 37 -8.84 -20.21 26.83
C ILE A 37 -8.00 -19.04 26.29
N ARG A 38 -7.39 -18.25 27.18
CA ARG A 38 -6.50 -17.15 26.80
C ARG A 38 -5.29 -17.66 26.03
N LYS A 39 -4.69 -18.78 26.46
CA LYS A 39 -3.53 -19.39 25.80
C LYS A 39 -3.89 -19.93 24.40
N ALA A 40 -5.08 -20.49 24.23
CA ALA A 40 -5.59 -20.88 22.92
C ALA A 40 -5.82 -19.67 22.00
N THR A 41 -6.40 -18.59 22.51
CA THR A 41 -6.62 -17.35 21.76
C THR A 41 -5.32 -16.63 21.42
N LEU A 42 -4.30 -16.69 22.28
CA LEU A 42 -2.94 -16.22 21.96
C LEU A 42 -2.36 -16.95 20.76
N ARG A 43 -2.41 -18.30 20.75
CA ARG A 43 -1.92 -19.10 19.62
C ARG A 43 -2.70 -18.84 18.33
N ALA A 44 -4.02 -18.64 18.44
CA ALA A 44 -4.84 -18.28 17.28
C ALA A 44 -4.47 -16.90 16.72
N THR A 45 -4.23 -15.93 17.60
CA THR A 45 -3.81 -14.57 17.19
C THR A 45 -2.40 -14.57 16.60
N GLU A 46 -1.49 -15.41 17.12
CA GLU A 46 -0.15 -15.60 16.56
C GLU A 46 -0.21 -16.14 15.12
N ARG A 47 -1.08 -17.12 14.84
CA ARG A 47 -1.31 -17.61 13.47
C ARG A 47 -1.86 -16.54 12.54
N GLU A 48 -2.80 -15.71 13.02
CA GLU A 48 -3.34 -14.61 12.20
C GLU A 48 -2.28 -13.54 11.90
N ILE A 49 -1.31 -13.32 12.80
CA ILE A 49 -0.18 -12.43 12.55
C ILE A 49 0.74 -13.02 11.47
N GLU A 50 1.03 -14.32 11.52
CA GLU A 50 1.80 -15.01 10.47
C GLU A 50 1.09 -14.95 9.11
N GLU A 51 -0.24 -15.14 9.08
CA GLU A 51 -1.06 -15.00 7.87
C GLU A 51 -1.02 -13.57 7.31
N ALA A 52 -1.10 -12.55 8.17
CA ALA A 52 -0.96 -11.16 7.76
C ALA A 52 0.44 -10.84 7.18
N GLU A 53 1.49 -11.47 7.70
CA GLU A 53 2.85 -11.38 7.13
C GLU A 53 2.93 -12.02 5.74
N GLU A 54 2.30 -13.18 5.56
CA GLU A 54 2.27 -13.86 4.27
C GLU A 54 1.56 -13.01 3.22
N ILE A 55 0.40 -12.41 3.55
CA ILE A 55 -0.34 -11.51 2.65
C ILE A 55 0.50 -10.29 2.28
N ILE A 56 1.22 -9.68 3.24
CA ILE A 56 2.17 -8.60 2.94
C ILE A 56 3.26 -9.07 1.97
N GLY A 57 3.81 -10.28 2.16
CA GLY A 57 4.79 -10.86 1.26
C GLY A 57 4.27 -11.09 -0.16
N GLN A 58 3.03 -11.59 -0.28
CA GLN A 58 2.36 -11.79 -1.58
C GLN A 58 2.09 -10.44 -2.28
N MET A 59 1.63 -9.43 -1.53
CA MET A 59 1.47 -8.07 -2.05
C MET A 59 2.78 -7.46 -2.56
N GLU A 60 3.92 -7.71 -1.88
CA GLU A 60 5.22 -7.24 -2.36
C GLU A 60 5.62 -7.92 -3.67
N LEU A 61 5.41 -9.23 -3.78
CA LEU A 61 5.75 -10.01 -4.97
C LEU A 61 4.92 -9.54 -6.18
N GLU A 62 3.63 -9.30 -6.00
CA GLU A 62 2.77 -8.74 -7.04
C GLU A 62 3.12 -7.28 -7.37
N SER A 63 3.59 -6.49 -6.40
CA SER A 63 4.03 -5.10 -6.66
C SER A 63 5.23 -5.00 -7.61
N VAL A 64 6.05 -6.06 -7.68
CA VAL A 64 7.17 -6.16 -8.64
C VAL A 64 6.65 -6.37 -10.07
N ASN A 65 5.47 -6.96 -10.26
CA ASN A 65 4.90 -7.19 -11.59
C ASN A 65 4.13 -5.97 -12.15
N LEU A 66 3.94 -4.93 -11.34
CA LEU A 66 3.17 -3.73 -11.71
C LEU A 66 4.00 -2.65 -12.44
N GLN A 67 3.31 -1.79 -13.21
CA GLN A 67 3.91 -0.65 -13.90
C GLN A 67 4.61 0.32 -12.91
N PRO A 68 5.70 1.00 -13.32
CA PRO A 68 6.47 1.88 -12.43
C PRO A 68 5.64 2.98 -11.74
N SER A 69 4.64 3.54 -12.42
CA SER A 69 3.76 4.59 -11.88
C SER A 69 2.82 4.09 -10.78
N THR A 70 2.29 2.88 -10.92
CA THR A 70 1.48 2.25 -9.87
C THR A 70 2.36 1.76 -8.73
N ARG A 71 3.55 1.23 -9.03
CA ARG A 71 4.52 0.73 -8.03
C ARG A 71 4.88 1.78 -6.98
N THR A 72 5.11 3.05 -7.36
CA THR A 72 5.47 4.09 -6.37
C THR A 72 4.33 4.37 -5.38
N ARG A 73 3.07 4.41 -5.84
CA ARG A 73 1.90 4.59 -4.97
C ARG A 73 1.69 3.39 -4.05
N LEU A 74 1.87 2.19 -4.58
CA LEU A 74 1.74 0.93 -3.86
C LEU A 74 2.85 0.73 -2.83
N GLN A 75 4.09 1.11 -3.13
CA GLN A 75 5.21 1.04 -2.16
C GLN A 75 4.98 1.92 -0.93
N ALA A 76 4.40 3.11 -1.08
CA ALA A 76 4.06 3.95 0.06
C ALA A 76 3.02 3.27 0.98
N LYS A 77 1.99 2.66 0.39
CA LYS A 77 1.00 1.86 1.13
C LYS A 77 1.63 0.62 1.78
N MET A 78 2.52 -0.09 1.08
CA MET A 78 3.23 -1.26 1.62
C MET A 78 4.07 -0.91 2.85
N ARG A 79 4.76 0.24 2.85
CA ARG A 79 5.49 0.73 4.03
C ARG A 79 4.56 0.98 5.21
N LEU A 80 3.37 1.52 4.96
CA LEU A 80 2.35 1.73 5.99
C LEU A 80 1.83 0.40 6.55
N TYR A 81 1.52 -0.58 5.69
CA TYR A 81 1.06 -1.90 6.12
C TYR A 81 2.12 -2.66 6.92
N LYS A 82 3.39 -2.59 6.51
CA LYS A 82 4.51 -3.13 7.29
C LYS A 82 4.63 -2.47 8.67
N SER A 83 4.51 -1.15 8.74
CA SER A 83 4.53 -0.41 10.02
C SER A 83 3.36 -0.81 10.93
N ASN A 84 2.16 -0.97 10.37
CA ASN A 84 0.98 -1.42 11.10
C ASN A 84 1.15 -2.85 11.62
N LEU A 85 1.69 -3.77 10.81
CA LEU A 85 1.96 -5.14 11.22
C LEU A 85 3.00 -5.20 12.36
N GLU A 86 4.07 -4.40 12.27
CA GLU A 86 5.05 -4.27 13.37
C GLU A 86 4.42 -3.71 14.65
N LYS A 87 3.46 -2.79 14.54
CA LYS A 87 2.69 -2.31 15.70
C LYS A 87 1.82 -3.43 16.28
N LEU A 88 1.07 -4.16 15.46
CA LEU A 88 0.25 -5.30 15.88
C LEU A 88 1.08 -6.38 16.58
N LYS A 89 2.27 -6.72 16.06
CA LYS A 89 3.21 -7.65 16.70
C LYS A 89 3.63 -7.20 18.10
N ARG A 90 3.92 -5.92 18.26
CA ARG A 90 4.28 -5.35 19.57
C ARG A 90 3.10 -5.37 20.55
N ASP A 91 1.92 -4.99 20.09
CA ASP A 91 0.70 -5.01 20.89
C ASP A 91 0.35 -6.44 21.33
N PHE A 92 0.52 -7.42 20.42
CA PHE A 92 0.39 -8.85 20.72
C PHE A 92 1.42 -9.32 21.76
N LYS A 93 2.70 -8.97 21.58
CA LYS A 93 3.77 -9.31 22.53
C LYS A 93 3.53 -8.70 23.91
N ASN A 94 3.01 -7.48 23.96
CA ASN A 94 2.62 -6.80 25.20
C ASN A 94 1.44 -7.51 25.89
N ALA A 95 0.40 -7.88 25.12
CA ALA A 95 -0.78 -8.59 25.64
C ALA A 95 -0.46 -10.03 26.10
N SER A 96 0.48 -10.70 25.42
CA SER A 96 1.00 -12.01 25.78
C SER A 96 1.85 -11.95 27.06
N ALA A 97 2.78 -10.99 27.16
CA ALA A 97 3.62 -10.79 28.35
C ALA A 97 2.82 -10.38 29.59
N ASN A 98 1.74 -9.62 29.44
CA ASN A 98 0.81 -9.31 30.53
C ASN A 98 -0.03 -10.51 30.99
N GLY A 99 -0.01 -11.63 30.26
CA GLY A 99 -0.70 -12.86 30.65
C GLY A 99 0.09 -13.80 31.53
N SER A 100 1.41 -13.60 31.58
CA SER A 100 2.32 -14.24 32.52
C SER A 100 2.36 -13.51 33.86
N GLY A 101 1.23 -12.89 34.23
CA GLY A 101 1.06 -12.15 35.48
C GLY A 101 0.90 -13.07 36.70
N PRO A 102 0.94 -12.52 37.92
CA PRO A 102 1.26 -13.20 39.18
C PRO A 102 0.36 -14.38 39.58
N THR A 103 -0.77 -14.57 38.91
CA THR A 103 -1.80 -15.56 39.28
C THR A 103 -1.28 -16.99 39.27
N ASP A 104 -0.46 -17.35 38.27
CA ASP A 104 0.10 -18.70 38.18
C ASP A 104 1.19 -18.97 39.23
N ARG A 105 1.78 -17.91 39.81
CA ARG A 105 2.85 -18.00 40.81
C ARG A 105 2.32 -17.89 42.24
N ASP A 106 1.25 -17.13 42.45
CA ASP A 106 0.51 -17.06 43.72
C ASP A 106 -0.12 -18.42 44.07
N GLU A 107 -0.64 -19.16 43.07
CA GLU A 107 -1.18 -20.50 43.29
C GLU A 107 -0.10 -21.53 43.68
N LEU A 108 1.14 -21.34 43.20
CA LEU A 108 2.29 -22.19 43.56
C LEU A 108 2.91 -21.83 44.92
N LEU A 109 2.71 -20.60 45.41
CA LEU A 109 3.26 -20.14 46.69
C LEU A 109 2.28 -20.33 47.86
N ALA A 110 0.98 -20.43 47.59
CA ALA A 110 -0.05 -20.68 48.60
C ALA A 110 0.08 -22.05 49.29
N GLY A 111 0.85 -22.99 48.73
CA GLY A 111 1.08 -24.33 49.30
C GLY A 111 2.15 -24.42 50.40
N ALA A 112 2.87 -23.34 50.72
CA ALA A 112 4.07 -23.40 51.58
C ALA A 112 4.04 -22.46 52.82
N SER A 113 2.87 -22.01 53.28
CA SER A 113 2.77 -21.04 54.37
C SER A 113 2.82 -21.69 55.75
N GLY A 114 4.02 -21.75 56.33
CA GLY A 114 4.25 -21.88 57.77
C GLY A 114 5.21 -20.78 58.24
N THR A 115 4.88 -20.17 59.38
CA THR A 115 5.62 -19.16 60.18
C THR A 115 5.45 -17.66 59.81
N ASP A 116 4.86 -16.91 60.74
CA ASP A 116 4.03 -15.71 60.53
C ASP A 116 4.70 -14.33 60.81
N LEU A 117 6.04 -14.26 60.87
CA LEU A 117 6.73 -12.98 61.14
C LEU A 117 7.88 -12.69 60.16
N ASP A 118 8.64 -13.71 59.80
CA ASP A 118 9.69 -13.60 58.77
C ASP A 118 9.08 -13.52 57.36
N SER A 119 7.89 -14.13 57.17
CA SER A 119 7.09 -14.05 55.95
C SER A 119 6.64 -12.62 55.64
N ALA A 120 6.22 -11.84 56.63
CA ALA A 120 5.73 -10.47 56.43
C ALA A 120 6.84 -9.52 55.97
N ILE A 121 8.06 -9.66 56.52
CA ILE A 121 9.23 -8.85 56.14
C ILE A 121 9.74 -9.27 54.75
N LEU A 122 9.77 -10.58 54.47
CA LEU A 122 10.10 -11.11 53.14
C LEU A 122 9.07 -10.66 52.10
N ASP A 123 7.78 -10.64 52.42
CA ASP A 123 6.70 -10.20 51.52
C ASP A 123 6.79 -8.70 51.23
N GLN A 124 7.11 -7.87 52.23
CA GLN A 124 7.30 -6.43 52.03
C GLN A 124 8.54 -6.12 51.16
N ARG A 125 9.65 -6.86 51.36
CA ARG A 125 10.86 -6.71 50.54
C ARG A 125 10.66 -7.26 49.12
N ALA A 126 9.93 -8.36 48.98
CA ALA A 126 9.53 -8.90 47.69
C ALA A 126 8.63 -7.91 46.92
N ARG A 127 7.66 -7.28 47.58
CA ARG A 127 6.80 -6.23 46.99
C ARG A 127 7.60 -5.02 46.51
N LEU A 128 8.58 -4.56 47.29
CA LEU A 128 9.45 -3.45 46.88
C LEU A 128 10.35 -3.82 45.70
N LEU A 129 10.98 -4.99 45.72
CA LEU A 129 11.79 -5.48 44.60
C LEU A 129 10.94 -5.66 43.33
N ASN A 130 9.74 -6.24 43.46
CA ASN A 130 8.81 -6.41 42.35
C ASN A 130 8.29 -5.06 41.82
N GLY A 131 8.04 -4.10 42.71
CA GLY A 131 7.71 -2.73 42.34
C GLY A 131 8.82 -2.06 41.53
N THR A 132 10.08 -2.23 41.96
CA THR A 132 11.25 -1.69 41.26
C THR A 132 11.48 -2.36 39.91
N GLU A 133 11.32 -3.69 39.82
CA GLU A 133 11.47 -4.45 38.58
C GLU A 133 10.38 -4.09 37.56
N ARG A 134 9.12 -3.93 38.01
CA ARG A 134 8.02 -3.45 37.16
C ARG A 134 8.26 -2.03 36.66
N LEU A 135 8.81 -1.15 37.50
CA LEU A 135 9.18 0.21 37.11
C LEU A 135 10.30 0.22 36.08
N ALA A 136 11.32 -0.62 36.28
CA ALA A 136 12.42 -0.78 35.34
C ALA A 136 11.95 -1.32 33.98
N ASP A 137 11.07 -2.34 33.97
CA ASP A 137 10.50 -2.88 32.74
C ASP A 137 9.57 -1.86 32.05
N SER A 138 8.75 -1.13 32.80
CA SER A 138 7.90 -0.07 32.26
C SER A 138 8.72 1.07 31.66
N SER A 139 9.82 1.49 32.33
CA SER A 139 10.74 2.49 31.81
C SER A 139 11.40 2.02 30.50
N LYS A 140 11.82 0.77 30.43
CA LYS A 140 12.40 0.17 29.21
C LYS A 140 11.38 0.13 28.07
N ARG A 141 10.13 -0.23 28.35
CA ARG A 141 9.03 -0.21 27.37
C ARG A 141 8.72 1.19 26.87
N LEU A 142 8.74 2.19 27.75
CA LEU A 142 8.47 3.58 27.39
C LEU A 142 9.58 4.15 26.49
N GLN A 143 10.84 3.82 26.80
CA GLN A 143 11.99 4.16 25.95
C GLN A 143 11.90 3.50 24.57
N GLU A 144 11.51 2.23 24.51
CA GLU A 144 11.30 1.52 23.24
C GLU A 144 10.13 2.11 22.44
N SER A 145 9.02 2.43 23.10
CA SER A 145 7.86 3.08 22.46
C SER A 145 8.22 4.45 21.89
N GLN A 146 9.03 5.25 22.62
CA GLN A 146 9.53 6.53 22.14
C GLN A 146 10.41 6.36 20.90
N ARG A 147 11.32 5.39 20.91
CA ARG A 147 12.19 5.09 19.75
C ARG A 147 11.36 4.76 18.51
N ILE A 148 10.35 3.90 18.67
CA ILE A 148 9.48 3.48 17.57
C ILE A 148 8.61 4.64 17.08
N ALA A 149 8.13 5.49 17.99
CA ALA A 149 7.37 6.69 17.62
C ALA A 149 8.21 7.62 16.74
N LEU A 150 9.48 7.84 17.09
CA LEU A 150 10.42 8.64 16.29
C LEU A 150 10.74 8.01 14.93
N GLU A 151 10.90 6.68 14.88
CA GLU A 151 11.08 5.95 13.63
C GLU A 151 9.83 6.07 12.74
N THR A 152 8.64 5.96 13.33
CA THR A 152 7.36 6.12 12.63
C THR A 152 7.17 7.55 12.13
N GLU A 153 7.56 8.56 12.91
CA GLU A 153 7.57 9.97 12.48
C GLU A 153 8.49 10.18 11.27
N THR A 154 9.68 9.59 11.31
CA THR A 154 10.65 9.65 10.21
C THR A 154 10.10 9.00 8.94
N ILE A 155 9.46 7.84 9.07
CA ILE A 155 8.78 7.16 7.95
C ILE A 155 7.64 8.04 7.43
N GLY A 156 6.80 8.58 8.31
CA GLY A 156 5.70 9.48 7.93
C GLY A 156 6.19 10.72 7.16
N ALA A 157 7.30 11.32 7.59
CA ALA A 157 7.95 12.43 6.89
C ALA A 157 8.44 12.02 5.50
N SER A 158 9.03 10.82 5.37
CA SER A 158 9.47 10.30 4.06
C SER A 158 8.29 10.05 3.11
N VAL A 159 7.18 9.54 3.62
CA VAL A 159 5.95 9.31 2.85
C VAL A 159 5.36 10.65 2.37
N LEU A 160 5.39 11.69 3.20
CA LEU A 160 4.98 13.03 2.81
C LEU A 160 5.86 13.62 1.70
N ASP A 161 7.17 13.38 1.73
CA ASP A 161 8.08 13.79 0.65
C ASP A 161 7.77 13.03 -0.65
N ASP A 162 7.56 11.71 -0.57
CA ASP A 162 7.20 10.88 -1.72
C ASP A 162 5.88 11.33 -2.36
N ILE A 163 4.85 11.67 -1.55
CA ILE A 163 3.57 12.21 -2.05
C ILE A 163 3.77 13.56 -2.74
N ARG A 164 4.62 14.45 -2.20
CA ARG A 164 4.94 15.73 -2.84
C ARG A 164 5.61 15.54 -4.19
N ARG A 165 6.61 14.66 -4.28
CA ARG A 165 7.28 14.32 -5.54
C ARG A 165 6.32 13.70 -6.55
N GLN A 166 5.42 12.82 -6.12
CA GLN A 166 4.38 12.25 -6.99
C GLN A 166 3.44 13.33 -7.54
N ARG A 167 3.01 14.29 -6.70
CA ARG A 167 2.18 15.41 -7.15
C ARG A 167 2.89 16.22 -8.22
N GLU A 168 4.16 16.52 -8.03
CA GLU A 168 4.98 17.26 -8.98
C GLU A 168 5.13 16.50 -10.31
N GLN A 169 5.38 15.18 -10.25
CA GLN A 169 5.44 14.34 -11.44
C GLN A 169 4.12 14.33 -12.22
N ILE A 170 2.97 14.21 -11.53
CA ILE A 170 1.63 14.25 -12.15
C ILE A 170 1.39 15.61 -12.82
N LEU A 171 1.75 16.71 -12.16
CA LEU A 171 1.63 18.05 -12.74
C LEU A 171 2.51 18.18 -13.99
N HIS A 172 3.73 17.64 -13.95
CA HIS A 172 4.64 17.70 -15.08
C HIS A 172 4.11 16.88 -16.27
N THR A 173 3.66 15.65 -16.03
CA THR A 173 3.04 14.80 -17.06
C THR A 173 1.80 15.45 -17.65
N ARG A 174 0.96 16.09 -16.82
CA ARG A 174 -0.23 16.81 -17.31
C ARG A 174 0.15 17.98 -18.22
N ASN A 175 1.17 18.75 -17.87
CA ASN A 175 1.66 19.85 -18.71
C ASN A 175 2.24 19.33 -20.02
N THR A 176 3.05 18.27 -19.99
CA THR A 176 3.58 17.63 -21.21
C THR A 176 2.47 17.08 -22.09
N LEU A 177 1.42 16.49 -21.52
CA LEU A 177 0.25 16.04 -22.28
C LEU A 177 -0.51 17.20 -22.94
N MET A 178 -0.71 18.32 -22.25
CA MET A 178 -1.34 19.51 -22.85
C MET A 178 -0.47 20.10 -23.98
N GLU A 179 0.85 20.08 -23.83
CA GLU A 179 1.76 20.52 -24.88
C GLU A 179 1.72 19.60 -26.10
N ALA A 180 1.72 18.27 -25.86
CA ALA A 180 1.57 17.25 -26.90
C ALA A 180 0.25 17.39 -27.66
N ASP A 181 -0.86 17.67 -26.97
CA ASP A 181 -2.16 17.93 -27.58
C ASP A 181 -2.12 19.15 -28.52
N SER A 182 -1.43 20.23 -28.11
CA SER A 182 -1.20 21.39 -28.97
C SER A 182 -0.34 21.06 -30.21
N TYR A 183 0.66 20.17 -30.08
CA TYR A 183 1.43 19.70 -31.23
C TYR A 183 0.57 18.83 -32.17
N ILE A 184 -0.33 18.01 -31.62
CA ILE A 184 -1.29 17.22 -32.40
C ILE A 184 -2.23 18.14 -33.19
N ASP A 185 -2.78 19.19 -32.57
CA ASP A 185 -3.63 20.17 -33.25
C ASP A 185 -2.89 20.88 -34.40
N LYS A 186 -1.64 21.29 -34.17
CA LYS A 186 -0.79 21.87 -35.21
C LYS A 186 -0.52 20.88 -36.34
N ALA A 187 -0.22 19.62 -36.02
CA ALA A 187 0.02 18.56 -36.99
C ALA A 187 -1.25 18.24 -37.81
N GLN A 188 -2.43 18.22 -37.19
CA GLN A 188 -3.69 18.05 -37.90
C GLN A 188 -3.97 19.21 -38.86
N ARG A 189 -3.67 20.45 -38.44
CA ARG A 189 -3.84 21.64 -39.29
C ARG A 189 -2.90 21.63 -40.50
N THR A 190 -1.65 21.21 -40.33
CA THR A 190 -0.69 21.08 -41.44
C THR A 190 -1.07 19.94 -42.37
N LEU A 191 -1.45 18.77 -41.84
CA LEU A 191 -1.96 17.63 -42.61
C LEU A 191 -3.18 18.03 -43.45
N LYS A 192 -4.18 18.70 -42.85
CA LYS A 192 -5.37 19.18 -43.57
C LYS A 192 -5.00 20.13 -44.72
N GLY A 193 -3.98 20.97 -44.53
CA GLY A 193 -3.42 21.81 -45.59
C GLY A 193 -2.79 21.01 -46.74
N MET A 194 -2.03 19.96 -46.42
CA MET A 194 -1.44 19.05 -47.41
C MET A 194 -2.53 18.27 -48.17
N THR A 195 -3.54 17.74 -47.47
CA THR A 195 -4.66 17.01 -48.10
C THR A 195 -5.43 17.87 -49.09
N ARG A 196 -5.69 19.14 -48.76
CA ARG A 196 -6.40 20.06 -49.66
C ARG A 196 -5.58 20.35 -50.93
N ARG A 197 -4.28 20.62 -50.79
CA ARG A 197 -3.36 20.82 -51.94
C ARG A 197 -3.30 19.57 -52.82
N MET A 198 -3.24 18.39 -52.21
CA MET A 198 -3.23 17.11 -52.92
C MET A 198 -4.52 16.91 -53.74
N GLN A 199 -5.69 17.21 -53.18
CA GLN A 199 -6.97 17.12 -53.90
C GLN A 199 -7.03 18.10 -55.08
N THR A 200 -6.61 19.36 -54.89
CA THR A 200 -6.56 20.35 -55.98
C THR A 200 -5.65 19.88 -57.12
N ASN A 201 -4.45 19.40 -56.80
CA ASN A 201 -3.52 18.90 -57.82
C ASN A 201 -4.11 17.69 -58.56
N ARG A 202 -4.77 16.78 -57.85
CA ARG A 202 -5.40 15.59 -58.45
C ARG A 202 -6.55 15.98 -59.39
N MET A 203 -7.39 16.96 -59.01
CA MET A 203 -8.44 17.49 -59.89
C MET A 203 -7.86 18.18 -61.13
N LEU A 204 -6.83 19.00 -60.97
CA LEU A 204 -6.18 19.71 -62.07
C LEU A 204 -5.63 18.71 -63.12
N THR A 205 -4.91 17.67 -62.67
CA THR A 205 -4.42 16.62 -63.57
C THR A 205 -5.56 15.88 -64.28
N ALA A 206 -6.65 15.56 -63.57
CA ALA A 206 -7.82 14.91 -64.17
C ALA A 206 -8.50 15.78 -65.24
N SER A 207 -8.62 17.09 -65.00
CA SER A 207 -9.18 18.04 -65.96
C SER A 207 -8.33 18.16 -67.23
N ILE A 208 -6.99 18.17 -67.12
CA ILE A 208 -6.09 18.21 -68.30
C ILE A 208 -6.28 16.96 -69.16
N ILE A 209 -6.33 15.77 -68.54
CA ILE A 209 -6.53 14.50 -69.26
C ILE A 209 -7.89 14.50 -69.97
N PHE A 210 -8.95 14.97 -69.30
CA PHE A 210 -10.29 15.05 -69.89
C PHE A 210 -10.32 15.97 -71.13
N ILE A 211 -9.69 17.15 -71.04
CA ILE A 211 -9.61 18.10 -72.17
C ILE A 211 -8.84 17.48 -73.36
N LEU A 212 -7.72 16.79 -73.10
CA LEU A 212 -6.94 16.11 -74.13
C LEU A 212 -7.77 15.05 -74.87
N VAL A 213 -8.50 14.20 -74.13
CA VAL A 213 -9.36 13.18 -74.72
C VAL A 213 -10.49 13.81 -75.54
N ALA A 214 -11.12 14.87 -75.02
CA ALA A 214 -12.17 15.59 -75.74
C ALA A 214 -11.66 16.20 -77.06
N LEU A 215 -10.46 16.79 -77.08
CA LEU A 215 -9.83 17.32 -78.29
C LEU A 215 -9.55 16.21 -79.32
N ILE A 216 -9.02 15.06 -78.87
CA ILE A 216 -8.76 13.92 -79.76
C ILE A 216 -10.07 13.42 -80.39
N LEU A 217 -11.14 13.25 -79.59
CA LEU A 217 -12.45 12.84 -80.08
C LEU A 217 -13.05 13.87 -81.05
N PHE A 218 -12.90 15.16 -80.77
CA PHE A 218 -13.37 16.24 -81.64
C PHE A 218 -12.68 16.20 -83.01
N VAL A 219 -11.35 16.06 -83.03
CA VAL A 219 -10.59 15.95 -84.29
C VAL A 219 -11.00 14.70 -85.07
N LEU A 220 -11.20 13.56 -84.41
CA LEU A 220 -11.66 12.33 -85.05
C LEU A 220 -13.08 12.50 -85.63
N TYR A 221 -13.98 13.16 -84.91
CA TYR A 221 -15.34 13.43 -85.38
C TYR A 221 -15.34 14.30 -86.64
N VAL A 222 -14.58 15.42 -86.62
CA VAL A 222 -14.45 16.31 -87.78
C VAL A 222 -13.87 15.55 -88.97
N LYS A 223 -12.81 14.75 -88.78
CA LYS A 223 -12.16 13.99 -89.85
C LYS A 223 -13.02 12.82 -90.38
N LEU A 224 -13.89 12.25 -89.56
CA LEU A 224 -14.75 11.15 -89.97
C LEU A 224 -16.00 11.64 -90.71
N PHE A 225 -16.51 12.82 -90.33
CA PHE A 225 -17.75 13.37 -90.85
C PHE A 225 -17.55 14.37 -92.01
N TRP A 226 -16.34 14.93 -92.16
CA TRP A 226 -15.94 15.84 -93.24
C TRP A 226 -14.74 15.27 -93.99
#